data_AF-A0A1V5XA93-F1
#
_entry.id   AF-A0A1V5XA93-F1
#
_cell.length_a   1.000
_cell.length_b   1.000
_cell.length_c   1.000
_cell.angle_alpha   90.00
_cell.angle_beta   90.00
_cell.angle_gamma   90.00
#
_symmetry.space_group_name_H-M   'P 1'
#
loop_
_entity.id
_entity.type
_entity.pdbx_description
1 polymer ?
#
loop_
_entity_poly.entity_id
_entity_poly.type
_entity_poly.pdbx_seq_one_letter_code
_entity_poly.pdbx_strand_id
1 'polypeptide(L)'
;MRAYIKGSDTLYTTDGNIFRLKIGEVLTHIANEMDCELLGNFDIDDAVIKKIKSFLSYYTGFSNGVTEYKKKSVLQAFSAYVSEKNNENFRYHIPPFIFKTENKPEKKIFIIRNLKELIDFEIYNVLTNHIIIKICGNCGWYFIADRKNQMYCDYPKADGITCRSVGANNTYIKAIKKKLLGEEYLKAKGRLHNQFAYGSILYQKDYEEKLSEIDTAFDTYQKEHSDKNKTTLLALIKRTQKRGFTVVFILKLMVAAGALVWLLKIILSYFGIQFLP
;
A
#
# COMPACT_ATOMS: atom_id res chain seq x y z
N MET A 1 28.99 20.97 16.99
CA MET A 1 28.54 20.60 15.62
C MET A 1 28.16 21.85 14.84
N ARG A 2 28.31 21.88 13.51
CA ARG A 2 27.72 22.92 12.65
C ARG A 2 26.73 22.30 11.67
N ALA A 3 25.71 23.02 11.25
CA ALA A 3 24.70 22.59 10.29
C ALA A 3 24.44 23.68 9.24
N TYR A 4 24.13 23.30 8.01
CA TYR A 4 23.64 24.24 7.00
C TYR A 4 22.75 23.55 5.97
N ILE A 5 21.77 24.30 5.47
CA ILE A 5 20.78 23.80 4.52
C ILE A 5 21.31 23.92 3.09
N LYS A 6 21.14 22.87 2.29
CA LYS A 6 21.45 22.82 0.86
C LYS A 6 20.34 22.09 0.12
N GLY A 7 19.37 22.84 -0.40
CA GLY A 7 18.19 22.25 -1.04
C GLY A 7 17.29 21.56 -0.01
N SER A 8 16.95 20.28 -0.26
CA SER A 8 16.18 19.43 0.67
C SER A 8 17.00 18.84 1.81
N ASP A 9 18.30 19.08 1.82
CA ASP A 9 19.24 18.40 2.69
C ASP A 9 19.83 19.37 3.71
N THR A 10 20.16 18.83 4.89
CA THR A 10 21.01 19.46 5.89
C THR A 10 22.37 18.77 5.87
N LEU A 11 23.41 19.60 5.84
CA LEU A 11 24.79 19.17 5.96
C LEU A 11 25.29 19.48 7.38
N TYR A 12 25.56 18.44 8.15
CA TYR A 12 26.13 18.52 9.49
C TYR A 12 27.63 18.29 9.44
N THR A 13 28.38 19.05 10.23
CA THR A 13 29.82 18.87 10.37
C THR A 13 30.20 18.72 11.84
N THR A 14 30.88 17.63 12.18
CA THR A 14 31.41 17.35 13.52
C THR A 14 32.83 16.83 13.37
N ASP A 15 33.80 17.45 14.05
CA ASP A 15 35.17 16.93 14.26
C ASP A 15 35.77 16.16 13.07
N GLY A 16 35.78 16.81 11.90
CA GLY A 16 36.36 16.27 10.65
C GLY A 16 35.40 15.53 9.72
N ASN A 17 34.22 15.14 10.19
CA ASN A 17 33.22 14.41 9.41
C ASN A 17 32.11 15.34 8.87
N ILE A 18 31.54 14.96 7.72
CA ILE A 18 30.39 15.62 7.11
C ILE A 18 29.27 14.61 6.92
N PHE A 19 28.14 14.84 7.57
CA PHE A 19 26.93 14.05 7.40
C PHE A 19 25.93 14.81 6.53
N ARG A 20 25.36 14.13 5.55
CA ARG A 20 24.32 14.67 4.68
C ARG A 20 23.02 13.93 4.95
N LEU A 21 22.06 14.63 5.55
CA LEU A 21 20.75 14.08 5.90
C LEU A 21 19.67 14.92 5.24
N LYS A 22 18.51 14.33 4.92
CA LYS A 22 17.32 15.10 4.55
C LYS A 22 16.80 15.86 5.77
N ILE A 23 16.17 17.01 5.53
CA ILE A 23 15.48 17.73 6.60
C ILE A 23 14.40 16.83 7.23
N GLY A 24 14.41 16.71 8.55
CA GLY A 24 13.52 15.85 9.33
C GLY A 24 14.05 14.42 9.55
N GLU A 25 15.18 14.04 8.96
CA GLU A 25 15.67 12.66 8.99
C GLU A 25 16.12 12.29 10.41
N VAL A 26 16.77 13.22 11.10
CA VAL A 26 17.12 13.10 12.53
C VAL A 26 15.88 12.80 13.38
N LEU A 27 14.79 13.55 13.18
CA LEU A 27 13.55 13.32 13.96
C LEU A 27 12.96 11.96 13.67
N THR A 28 12.93 11.54 12.41
CA THR A 28 12.41 10.22 12.04
C THR A 28 13.29 9.09 12.56
N HIS A 29 14.61 9.24 12.55
CA HIS A 29 15.52 8.22 13.08
C HIS A 29 15.38 8.09 14.60
N ILE A 30 15.35 9.22 15.34
CA ILE A 30 15.12 9.18 16.79
C ILE A 30 13.76 8.53 17.11
N ALA A 31 12.70 8.94 16.41
CA ALA A 31 11.36 8.41 16.66
C ALA A 31 11.21 6.92 16.32
N ASN A 32 11.95 6.44 15.34
CA ASN A 32 11.95 5.02 14.95
C ASN A 32 12.98 4.20 15.72
N GLU A 33 13.75 4.82 16.62
CA GLU A 33 14.86 4.18 17.34
C GLU A 33 15.85 3.53 16.36
N MET A 34 16.14 4.24 15.27
CA MET A 34 17.09 3.81 14.25
C MET A 34 18.48 4.39 14.50
N ASP A 35 19.50 3.60 14.18
CA ASP A 35 20.86 4.08 14.15
C ASP A 35 21.01 5.25 13.18
N CYS A 36 21.71 6.28 13.63
CA CYS A 36 22.09 7.42 12.82
C CYS A 36 23.49 7.81 13.25
N GLU A 37 24.44 7.79 12.32
CA GLU A 37 25.85 8.10 12.60
C GLU A 37 26.02 9.48 13.24
N LEU A 38 25.14 10.44 12.89
CA LEU A 38 25.10 11.76 13.51
C LEU A 38 24.73 11.72 15.00
N LEU A 39 23.88 10.77 15.40
CA LEU A 39 23.35 10.65 16.76
C LEU A 39 24.31 9.94 17.72
N GLY A 40 25.31 9.21 17.22
CA GLY A 40 26.28 8.49 18.06
C GLY A 40 27.05 9.37 19.06
N ASN A 41 26.99 10.69 18.91
CA ASN A 41 27.58 11.67 19.82
C ASN A 41 26.62 12.18 20.91
N PHE A 42 25.35 11.76 20.90
CA PHE A 42 24.32 12.24 21.81
C PHE A 42 23.70 11.09 22.60
N ASP A 43 23.54 11.31 23.90
CA ASP A 43 22.72 10.44 24.74
C ASP A 43 21.24 10.82 24.54
N ILE A 44 20.43 9.85 24.11
CA ILE A 44 19.02 10.04 23.79
C ILE A 44 18.19 9.20 24.76
N ASP A 45 17.56 9.88 25.71
CA ASP A 45 16.67 9.23 26.67
C ASP A 45 15.24 8.98 26.11
N ASP A 46 14.52 8.06 26.77
CA ASP A 46 13.14 7.70 26.41
C ASP A 46 12.16 8.88 26.47
N ALA A 47 12.41 9.87 27.34
CA ALA A 47 11.53 11.02 27.49
C ALA A 47 11.63 11.94 26.25
N VAL A 48 12.83 12.08 25.68
CA VAL A 48 13.06 12.77 24.41
C VAL A 48 12.37 12.04 23.26
N ILE A 49 12.55 10.72 23.16
CA ILE A 49 11.91 9.89 22.12
C ILE A 49 10.39 10.05 22.18
N LYS A 50 9.80 9.98 23.38
CA LYS A 50 8.35 10.15 23.58
C LYS A 50 7.85 11.52 23.13
N LYS A 51 8.60 12.59 23.42
CA LYS A 51 8.25 13.96 22.96
C LYS A 51 8.30 14.07 21.45
N ILE A 52 9.32 13.52 20.80
CA ILE A 52 9.44 13.53 19.34
C ILE A 52 8.32 12.71 18.69
N LYS A 53 8.02 11.50 19.19
CA LYS A 53 6.88 10.68 18.72
C LYS A 53 5.56 11.45 18.84
N SER A 54 5.34 12.15 19.95
CA SER A 54 4.15 12.99 20.14
C SER A 54 4.07 14.12 19.11
N PHE A 55 5.18 14.83 18.86
CA PHE A 55 5.26 15.87 17.83
C PHE A 55 4.98 15.32 16.43
N LEU A 56 5.61 14.21 16.04
CA LEU A 56 5.44 13.61 14.72
C LEU A 56 4.04 13.04 14.52
N SER A 57 3.45 12.40 15.55
CA SER A 57 2.06 11.95 15.51
C SER A 57 1.10 13.12 15.25
N TYR A 58 1.32 14.22 15.97
CA TYR A 58 0.56 15.45 15.77
C TYR A 58 0.75 16.04 14.35
N TYR A 59 2.00 16.16 13.90
CA TYR A 59 2.36 16.70 12.59
C TYR A 59 1.83 15.85 11.42
N THR A 60 1.91 14.53 11.53
CA THR A 60 1.43 13.59 10.50
C THR A 60 -0.09 13.57 10.40
N GLY A 61 -0.81 13.53 11.53
CA GLY A 61 -2.28 13.67 11.55
C GLY A 61 -2.75 14.98 10.90
N PHE A 62 -1.95 16.04 11.08
CA PHE A 62 -2.18 17.34 10.50
C PHE A 62 -1.95 17.40 8.96
N SER A 63 -0.93 16.68 8.47
CA SER A 63 -0.62 16.54 7.03
C SER A 63 -1.66 15.75 6.21
N ASN A 64 -2.45 14.89 6.85
CA ASN A 64 -3.37 13.93 6.20
C ASN A 64 -4.83 14.40 6.08
N GLY A 65 -5.19 15.63 6.44
CA GLY A 65 -6.57 16.10 6.24
C GLY A 65 -7.03 17.30 7.06
N VAL A 66 -6.12 18.07 7.66
CA VAL A 66 -6.53 19.25 8.42
C VAL A 66 -6.48 20.51 7.54
N THR A 67 -7.53 21.33 7.63
CA THR A 67 -7.69 22.59 6.89
C THR A 67 -6.49 23.52 7.08
N GLU A 68 -6.18 24.31 6.05
CA GLU A 68 -5.06 25.26 6.02
C GLU A 68 -5.02 26.21 7.24
N TYR A 69 -6.20 26.52 7.79
CA TYR A 69 -6.40 27.33 8.98
C TYR A 69 -5.75 26.75 10.25
N LYS A 70 -5.87 25.44 10.50
CA LYS A 70 -5.21 24.81 11.67
C LYS A 70 -3.70 24.61 11.45
N LYS A 71 -3.17 24.72 10.20
CA LYS A 71 -1.71 24.69 9.93
C LYS A 71 -1.08 25.88 10.60
N LYS A 72 -1.73 27.02 10.36
CA LYS A 72 -1.34 28.34 10.83
C LYS A 72 -1.36 28.41 12.35
N SER A 73 -2.33 27.77 13.01
CA SER A 73 -2.39 27.73 14.49
C SER A 73 -1.29 26.87 15.12
N VAL A 74 -0.85 25.78 14.48
CA VAL A 74 0.27 24.95 14.96
C VAL A 74 1.61 25.65 14.79
N LEU A 75 1.82 26.21 13.60
CA LEU A 75 2.98 27.08 13.34
C LEU A 75 2.97 28.28 14.29
N GLN A 76 1.80 28.88 14.58
CA GLN A 76 1.66 29.95 15.55
C GLN A 76 1.92 29.50 16.98
N ALA A 77 1.41 28.34 17.41
CA ALA A 77 1.63 27.80 18.75
C ALA A 77 3.08 27.35 18.97
N PHE A 78 3.72 26.79 17.95
CA PHE A 78 5.15 26.48 17.98
C PHE A 78 6.00 27.75 17.91
N SER A 79 5.65 28.73 17.05
CA SER A 79 6.32 30.03 17.06
C SER A 79 6.13 30.77 18.38
N ALA A 80 4.96 30.61 19.01
CA ALA A 80 4.65 31.14 20.33
C ALA A 80 5.48 30.46 21.41
N TYR A 81 5.58 29.13 21.40
CA TYR A 81 6.46 28.34 22.28
C TYR A 81 7.93 28.73 22.14
N VAL A 82 8.40 28.91 20.90
CA VAL A 82 9.74 29.44 20.60
C VAL A 82 9.89 30.88 21.11
N SER A 83 8.82 31.69 21.06
CA SER A 83 8.84 33.09 21.50
C SER A 83 8.65 33.32 23.01
N GLU A 84 7.92 32.49 23.74
CA GLU A 84 7.71 32.60 25.19
C GLU A 84 9.01 32.33 25.97
N LYS A 85 9.92 31.54 25.40
CA LYS A 85 11.29 31.37 25.91
C LYS A 85 12.25 32.53 25.58
N ASN A 86 11.81 33.55 24.83
CA ASN A 86 12.65 34.70 24.49
C ASN A 86 12.74 35.76 25.59
N ASN A 87 12.04 35.63 26.72
CA ASN A 87 12.16 36.61 27.82
C ASN A 87 13.34 36.35 28.77
N GLU A 88 14.02 35.21 28.67
CA GLU A 88 15.35 35.01 29.26
C GLU A 88 16.24 34.26 28.27
N ASN A 89 17.00 35.00 27.46
CA ASN A 89 18.21 34.51 26.81
C ASN A 89 18.14 33.24 25.95
N PHE A 90 17.02 32.92 25.30
CA PHE A 90 17.11 32.38 23.93
C PHE A 90 17.50 33.53 22.99
N ARG A 91 18.72 34.08 23.19
CA ARG A 91 19.47 34.57 22.04
C ARG A 91 19.42 33.43 21.04
N TYR A 92 19.14 33.71 19.78
CA TYR A 92 19.69 32.89 18.70
C TYR A 92 21.20 32.81 18.97
N HIS A 93 21.64 31.85 19.78
CA HIS A 93 23.00 31.38 19.81
C HIS A 93 23.29 30.50 18.61
N ILE A 94 22.31 30.44 17.71
CA ILE A 94 22.53 30.18 16.32
C ILE A 94 22.19 31.43 15.49
N PRO A 95 22.98 32.52 15.58
CA PRO A 95 22.97 33.46 14.48
C PRO A 95 23.43 32.64 13.26
N PRO A 96 22.66 32.57 12.16
CA PRO A 96 23.25 32.08 10.93
C PRO A 96 24.47 32.97 10.69
N PHE A 97 25.67 32.41 10.68
CA PHE A 97 26.78 33.16 10.10
C PHE A 97 26.43 33.33 8.64
N ILE A 98 25.97 34.52 8.25
CA ILE A 98 25.65 34.88 6.87
C ILE A 98 26.99 35.20 6.23
N PHE A 99 27.54 34.24 5.49
CA PHE A 99 28.66 34.54 4.62
C PHE A 99 28.10 35.12 3.32
N LYS A 100 28.27 36.42 3.13
CA LYS A 100 28.23 37.03 1.79
C LYS A 100 29.59 36.78 1.16
N THR A 101 29.61 36.02 0.08
CA THR A 101 30.79 35.91 -0.80
C THR A 101 30.41 36.54 -2.12
N GLU A 102 31.28 37.37 -2.69
CA GLU A 102 30.97 38.36 -3.73
C GLU A 102 30.32 37.83 -5.02
N ASN A 103 30.08 36.53 -5.19
CA ASN A 103 29.35 35.96 -6.33
C ASN A 103 28.57 34.65 -6.01
N LYS A 104 28.17 34.39 -4.74
CA LYS A 104 27.37 33.20 -4.38
C LYS A 104 26.25 33.54 -3.38
N PRO A 105 25.12 32.81 -3.39
CA PRO A 105 24.00 33.07 -2.49
C PRO A 105 24.43 32.97 -1.02
N GLU A 106 23.77 33.77 -0.18
CA GLU A 106 23.98 33.82 1.27
C GLU A 106 23.87 32.42 1.89
N LYS A 107 24.97 31.94 2.47
CA LYS A 107 25.01 30.65 3.15
C LYS A 107 24.78 30.86 4.64
N LYS A 108 23.69 30.31 5.19
CA LYS A 108 23.35 30.34 6.62
C LYS A 108 23.97 29.14 7.33
N ILE A 109 24.90 29.38 8.27
CA ILE A 109 25.53 28.32 9.07
C ILE A 109 25.03 28.36 10.52
N PHE A 110 24.54 27.22 10.98
CA PHE A 110 24.00 27.01 12.30
C PHE A 110 25.02 26.30 13.20
N ILE A 111 25.21 26.75 14.45
CA ILE A 111 26.05 26.09 15.45
C ILE A 111 25.13 25.31 16.38
N ILE A 112 25.35 24.01 16.48
CA ILE A 112 24.57 23.11 17.33
C ILE A 112 25.49 22.58 18.43
N ARG A 113 25.11 22.86 19.69
CA ARG A 113 25.93 22.57 20.88
C ARG A 113 25.48 21.33 21.64
N ASN A 114 24.21 20.98 21.55
CA ASN A 114 23.62 19.87 22.30
C ASN A 114 22.45 19.25 21.52
N LEU A 115 21.95 18.12 22.01
CA LEU A 115 20.84 17.38 21.41
C LEU A 115 19.56 18.24 21.32
N LYS A 116 19.29 19.06 22.32
CA LYS A 116 18.10 19.93 22.33
C LYS A 116 18.14 20.92 21.16
N GLU A 117 19.28 21.59 20.95
CA GLU A 117 19.46 22.52 19.83
C GLU A 117 19.34 21.81 18.47
N LEU A 118 19.80 20.56 18.36
CA LEU A 118 19.63 19.75 17.15
C LEU A 118 18.15 19.49 16.86
N ILE A 119 17.40 19.06 17.87
CA ILE A 119 15.98 18.76 17.76
C ILE A 119 15.18 20.03 17.41
N ASP A 120 15.45 21.14 18.11
CA ASP A 120 14.78 22.42 17.85
C ASP A 120 15.06 22.91 16.42
N PHE A 121 16.31 22.78 15.95
CA PHE A 121 16.70 23.10 14.58
C PHE A 121 15.94 22.25 13.56
N GLU A 122 15.83 20.94 13.78
CA GLU A 122 15.13 20.04 12.88
C GLU A 122 13.62 20.30 12.84
N ILE A 123 12.99 20.50 14.00
CA ILE A 123 11.56 20.84 14.07
C ILE A 123 11.29 22.13 13.30
N TYR A 124 12.10 23.16 13.52
CA TYR A 124 11.97 24.43 12.78
C TYR A 124 12.03 24.21 11.26
N ASN A 125 13.00 23.41 10.79
CA ASN A 125 13.16 23.19 9.35
C ASN A 125 12.07 22.31 8.75
N VAL A 126 11.56 21.31 9.48
CA VAL A 126 10.41 20.52 9.05
C VAL A 126 9.18 21.41 8.85
N LEU A 127 8.94 22.32 9.79
CA LEU A 127 7.78 23.23 9.75
C LEU A 127 7.90 24.28 8.64
N THR A 128 9.08 24.89 8.48
CA THR A 128 9.30 25.99 7.53
C THR A 128 9.50 25.54 6.09
N ASN A 129 10.09 24.36 5.87
CA ASN A 129 10.31 23.81 4.52
C ASN A 129 9.17 22.87 4.09
N HIS A 130 8.08 22.80 4.85
CA HIS A 130 6.89 21.99 4.55
C HIS A 130 7.19 20.51 4.24
N ILE A 131 8.12 19.93 5.01
CA ILE A 131 8.55 18.54 4.80
C ILE A 131 7.37 17.59 5.03
N ILE A 132 7.13 16.67 4.10
CA ILE A 132 6.04 15.70 4.21
C ILE A 132 6.54 14.49 5.00
N ILE A 133 6.23 14.44 6.29
CA ILE A 133 6.49 13.26 7.11
C ILE A 133 5.22 12.41 7.17
N LYS A 134 5.36 11.09 7.09
CA LYS A 134 4.26 10.12 7.12
C LYS A 134 4.60 8.88 7.92
N ILE A 135 3.57 8.13 8.29
CA ILE A 135 3.69 6.78 8.85
C ILE A 135 3.62 5.77 7.70
N CYS A 136 4.59 4.85 7.62
CA CYS A 136 4.63 3.83 6.58
C CYS A 136 3.49 2.82 6.74
N GLY A 137 2.70 2.60 5.70
CA GLY A 137 1.61 1.62 5.70
C GLY A 137 2.04 0.13 5.75
N ASN A 138 3.35 -0.16 5.80
CA ASN A 138 3.88 -1.52 5.90
C ASN A 138 4.58 -1.78 7.24
N CYS A 139 5.51 -0.89 7.67
CA CYS A 139 6.27 -1.08 8.91
C CYS A 139 5.85 -0.17 10.07
N GLY A 140 4.97 0.82 9.84
CA GLY A 140 4.53 1.74 10.89
C GLY A 140 5.55 2.81 11.30
N TRP A 141 6.72 2.85 10.67
CA TRP A 141 7.75 3.86 10.95
C TRP A 141 7.44 5.22 10.33
N TYR A 142 7.93 6.28 10.97
CA TYR A 142 7.92 7.63 10.41
C TYR A 142 8.96 7.74 9.28
N PHE A 143 8.59 8.34 8.15
CA PHE A 143 9.51 8.56 7.04
C PHE A 143 9.20 9.87 6.31
N ILE A 144 10.22 10.43 5.66
CA ILE A 144 10.10 11.59 4.79
C ILE A 144 9.63 11.11 3.41
N ALA A 145 8.48 11.61 2.99
CA ALA A 145 7.88 11.32 1.69
C ALA A 145 8.28 12.39 0.67
N ASP A 146 8.72 11.96 -0.52
CA ASP A 146 9.01 12.89 -1.62
C ASP A 146 7.70 13.36 -2.30
N ARG A 147 6.59 12.63 -2.12
CA ARG A 147 5.29 12.91 -2.73
C ARG A 147 4.12 12.70 -1.78
N LYS A 148 3.07 13.51 -1.95
CA LYS A 148 1.82 13.40 -1.18
C LYS A 148 1.12 12.04 -1.29
N ASN A 149 1.31 11.28 -2.37
CA ASN A 149 0.70 9.96 -2.56
C ASN A 149 1.61 8.79 -2.14
N GLN A 150 2.84 9.07 -1.69
CA GLN A 150 3.73 8.02 -1.21
C GLN A 150 3.18 7.43 0.11
N MET A 151 3.04 6.11 0.16
CA MET A 151 2.50 5.36 1.31
C MET A 151 3.54 4.52 2.05
N TYR A 152 4.68 4.24 1.40
CA TYR A 152 5.71 3.33 1.90
C TYR A 152 7.08 4.01 1.96
N CYS A 153 7.85 3.67 2.99
CA CYS A 153 9.23 4.13 3.17
C CYS A 153 10.22 3.34 2.30
N ASP A 154 11.42 3.89 2.15
CA ASP A 154 12.54 3.28 1.43
C ASP A 154 13.62 2.73 2.36
N TYR A 155 13.38 2.70 3.68
CA TYR A 155 14.33 2.11 4.60
C TYR A 155 14.66 0.66 4.21
N PRO A 156 15.95 0.29 4.08
CA PRO A 156 16.34 -1.07 3.79
C PRO A 156 16.00 -1.97 4.97
N LYS A 157 15.38 -3.12 4.71
CA LYS A 157 15.21 -4.18 5.71
C LYS A 157 16.40 -5.14 5.69
N ALA A 158 16.43 -6.09 6.63
CA ALA A 158 17.51 -7.07 6.77
C ALA A 158 17.78 -7.89 5.50
N ASP A 159 16.77 -8.07 4.65
CA ASP A 159 16.83 -8.75 3.35
C ASP A 159 17.16 -7.81 2.16
N GLY A 160 17.44 -6.53 2.44
CA GLY A 160 17.65 -5.49 1.44
C GLY A 160 16.37 -5.01 0.73
N ILE A 161 15.20 -5.56 1.08
CA ILE A 161 13.93 -5.23 0.43
C ILE A 161 13.27 -4.06 1.15
N THR A 162 12.92 -3.02 0.40
CA THR A 162 12.22 -1.85 0.97
C THR A 162 10.72 -2.06 1.07
N CYS A 163 10.07 -1.36 2.01
CA CYS A 163 8.60 -1.36 2.12
C CYS A 163 7.92 -0.93 0.82
N ARG A 164 8.54 -0.03 0.04
CA ARG A 164 8.06 0.37 -1.28
C ARG A 164 8.03 -0.82 -2.26
N SER A 165 9.08 -1.63 -2.30
CA SER A 165 9.13 -2.84 -3.14
C SER A 165 8.03 -3.84 -2.76
N VAL A 166 7.86 -4.08 -1.46
CA VAL A 166 6.78 -4.95 -0.94
C VAL A 166 5.39 -4.44 -1.35
N GLY A 167 5.14 -3.13 -1.20
CA GLY A 167 3.89 -2.51 -1.62
C GLY A 167 3.60 -2.64 -3.11
N ALA A 168 4.63 -2.45 -3.96
CA ALA A 168 4.52 -2.63 -5.40
C ALA A 168 4.18 -4.09 -5.77
N ASN A 169 4.87 -5.06 -5.17
CA ASN A 169 4.61 -6.48 -5.39
C ASN A 169 3.19 -6.87 -4.96
N ASN A 170 2.73 -6.41 -3.80
CA ASN A 170 1.37 -6.66 -3.34
C ASN A 170 0.31 -6.09 -4.29
N THR A 171 0.56 -4.90 -4.84
CA THR A 171 -0.32 -4.26 -5.83
C THR A 171 -0.35 -5.05 -7.13
N TYR A 172 0.82 -5.49 -7.60
CA TYR A 172 0.96 -6.34 -8.78
C TYR A 172 0.23 -7.68 -8.62
N ILE A 173 0.41 -8.38 -7.49
CA ILE A 173 -0.30 -9.63 -7.17
C ILE A 173 -1.82 -9.40 -7.15
N LYS A 174 -2.29 -8.30 -6.57
CA LYS A 174 -3.72 -7.94 -6.59
C LYS A 174 -4.23 -7.71 -8.02
N ALA A 175 -3.46 -7.02 -8.86
CA ALA A 175 -3.80 -6.80 -10.26
C ALA A 175 -3.87 -8.11 -11.07
N ILE A 176 -2.90 -9.02 -10.88
CA ILE A 176 -2.94 -10.35 -11.48
C ILE A 176 -4.18 -11.12 -11.02
N LYS A 177 -4.45 -11.16 -9.70
CA LYS A 177 -5.63 -11.86 -9.16
C LYS A 177 -6.94 -11.30 -9.75
N LYS A 178 -7.02 -9.98 -9.95
CA LYS A 178 -8.17 -9.33 -10.59
C LYS A 178 -8.31 -9.75 -12.06
N LYS A 179 -7.20 -9.80 -12.81
CA LYS A 179 -7.18 -10.27 -14.20
C LYS A 179 -7.62 -11.74 -14.30
N LEU A 180 -7.03 -12.62 -13.50
CA LEU A 180 -7.39 -14.05 -13.45
C LEU A 180 -8.87 -14.25 -13.10
N LEU A 181 -9.41 -13.44 -12.18
CA LEU A 181 -10.83 -13.49 -11.84
C LEU A 181 -11.72 -13.07 -13.02
N GLY A 182 -11.31 -12.07 -13.82
CA GLY A 182 -11.99 -11.70 -15.06
C GLY A 182 -11.97 -12.82 -16.10
N GLU A 183 -10.84 -13.52 -16.25
CA GLU A 183 -10.74 -14.69 -17.14
C GLU A 183 -11.67 -15.84 -16.70
N GLU A 184 -11.74 -16.14 -15.40
CA GLU A 184 -12.65 -17.16 -14.87
C GLU A 184 -14.13 -16.79 -15.03
N TYR A 185 -14.46 -15.49 -14.91
CA TYR A 185 -15.79 -14.98 -15.23
C TYR A 185 -16.16 -15.25 -16.70
N LEU A 186 -15.28 -14.93 -17.66
CA LEU A 186 -15.53 -15.20 -19.08
C LEU A 186 -15.69 -16.70 -19.37
N LYS A 187 -14.84 -17.55 -18.77
CA LYS A 187 -14.97 -19.01 -18.86
C LYS A 187 -16.31 -19.49 -18.31
N ALA A 188 -16.81 -18.91 -17.22
CA ALA A 188 -18.10 -19.27 -16.65
C ALA A 188 -19.27 -18.96 -17.60
N LYS A 189 -19.26 -17.80 -18.28
CA LYS A 189 -20.25 -17.48 -19.32
C LYS A 189 -20.19 -18.46 -20.49
N GLY A 190 -18.98 -18.78 -20.97
CA GLY A 190 -18.80 -19.80 -22.00
C GLY A 190 -19.32 -21.19 -21.57
N ARG A 191 -19.10 -21.59 -20.31
CA ARG A 191 -19.66 -22.83 -19.74
C ARG A 191 -21.19 -22.82 -19.73
N LEU A 192 -21.83 -21.72 -19.29
CA LEU A 192 -23.29 -21.60 -19.31
C LEU A 192 -23.86 -21.63 -20.73
N HIS A 193 -23.22 -20.92 -21.65
CA HIS A 193 -23.63 -20.89 -23.05
C HIS A 193 -23.56 -22.30 -23.68
N ASN A 194 -22.46 -23.02 -23.46
CA ASN A 194 -22.34 -24.40 -23.90
C ASN A 194 -23.39 -25.30 -23.24
N GLN A 195 -23.67 -25.12 -21.95
CA GLN A 195 -24.70 -25.89 -21.27
C GLN A 195 -26.09 -25.67 -21.89
N PHE A 196 -26.41 -24.44 -22.31
CA PHE A 196 -27.65 -24.16 -23.01
C PHE A 196 -27.65 -24.74 -24.44
N ALA A 197 -26.59 -24.47 -25.22
CA ALA A 197 -26.46 -24.93 -26.60
C ALA A 197 -26.50 -26.46 -26.74
N TYR A 198 -25.91 -27.19 -25.78
CA TYR A 198 -25.89 -28.66 -25.75
C TYR A 198 -26.98 -29.27 -24.84
N GLY A 199 -28.00 -28.49 -24.44
CA GLY A 199 -29.20 -29.01 -23.77
C GLY A 199 -29.05 -29.44 -22.31
N SER A 200 -27.95 -29.09 -21.64
CA SER A 200 -27.80 -29.26 -20.17
C SER A 200 -28.60 -28.23 -19.35
N ILE A 201 -28.92 -27.09 -19.96
CA ILE A 201 -29.94 -26.15 -19.49
C ILE A 201 -31.04 -26.18 -20.56
N LEU A 202 -32.23 -26.62 -20.18
CA LEU A 202 -33.33 -26.89 -21.12
C LEU A 202 -34.15 -25.64 -21.42
N TYR A 203 -34.26 -24.73 -20.47
CA TYR A 203 -35.11 -23.54 -20.58
C TYR A 203 -34.27 -22.29 -20.75
N GLN A 204 -34.65 -21.46 -21.74
CA GLN A 204 -34.00 -20.18 -21.99
C GLN A 204 -34.05 -19.26 -20.76
N LYS A 205 -35.18 -19.24 -20.04
CA LYS A 205 -35.34 -18.47 -18.81
C LYS A 205 -34.29 -18.82 -17.75
N ASP A 206 -34.03 -20.12 -17.53
CA ASP A 206 -33.03 -20.58 -16.56
C ASP A 206 -31.59 -20.21 -16.98
N TYR A 207 -31.33 -20.16 -18.28
CA TYR A 207 -30.05 -19.71 -18.83
C TYR A 207 -29.85 -18.21 -18.59
N GLU A 208 -30.85 -17.41 -18.94
CA GLU A 208 -30.84 -15.95 -18.77
C GLU A 208 -30.72 -15.54 -17.30
N GLU A 209 -31.45 -16.21 -16.40
CA GLU A 209 -31.39 -15.98 -14.96
C GLU A 209 -29.97 -16.22 -14.42
N LYS A 210 -29.37 -17.37 -14.72
CA LYS A 210 -28.00 -17.70 -14.28
C LYS A 210 -26.95 -16.76 -14.88
N LEU A 211 -27.15 -16.34 -16.13
CA LEU A 211 -26.26 -15.38 -16.78
C LEU A 211 -26.33 -14.02 -16.07
N SER A 212 -27.55 -13.55 -15.80
CA SER A 212 -27.83 -12.30 -15.09
C SER A 212 -27.25 -12.30 -13.67
N GLU A 213 -27.36 -13.41 -12.93
CA GLU A 213 -26.75 -13.55 -11.60
C GLU A 213 -25.23 -13.37 -11.64
N ILE A 214 -24.55 -14.02 -12.58
CA ILE A 214 -23.09 -13.96 -12.71
C ILE A 214 -22.64 -12.55 -13.15
N ASP A 215 -23.34 -11.95 -14.11
CA ASP A 215 -23.06 -10.60 -14.60
C ASP A 215 -23.24 -9.57 -13.48
N THR A 216 -24.37 -9.63 -12.76
CA THR A 216 -24.65 -8.74 -11.63
C THR A 216 -23.60 -8.89 -10.52
N ALA A 217 -23.20 -10.12 -10.18
CA ALA A 217 -22.18 -10.36 -9.16
C ALA A 217 -20.80 -9.84 -9.59
N PHE A 218 -20.45 -9.97 -10.87
CA PHE A 218 -19.19 -9.44 -11.41
C PHE A 218 -19.17 -7.91 -11.42
N ASP A 219 -20.27 -7.26 -11.83
CA ASP A 219 -20.40 -5.81 -11.82
C ASP A 219 -20.33 -5.25 -10.41
N THR A 220 -21.02 -5.90 -9.46
CA THR A 220 -20.98 -5.52 -8.03
C THR A 220 -19.56 -5.65 -7.47
N TYR A 221 -18.84 -6.72 -7.83
CA TYR A 221 -17.43 -6.85 -7.45
C TYR A 221 -16.54 -5.79 -8.11
N GLN A 222 -16.76 -5.46 -9.39
CA GLN A 222 -16.00 -4.42 -10.09
C GLN A 222 -16.22 -3.02 -9.51
N LYS A 223 -17.40 -2.75 -8.96
CA LYS A 223 -17.73 -1.46 -8.32
C LYS A 223 -17.18 -1.36 -6.89
N GLU A 224 -17.34 -2.42 -6.09
CA GLU A 224 -17.09 -2.35 -4.65
C GLU A 224 -15.77 -2.96 -4.20
N HIS A 225 -15.13 -3.80 -5.02
CA HIS A 225 -13.89 -4.56 -4.71
C HIS A 225 -13.87 -5.26 -3.35
N SER A 226 -15.04 -5.59 -2.79
CA SER A 226 -15.19 -6.25 -1.49
C SER A 226 -14.89 -7.76 -1.55
N ASP A 227 -14.20 -8.28 -0.54
CA ASP A 227 -13.91 -9.73 -0.40
C ASP A 227 -15.18 -10.57 -0.29
N LYS A 228 -16.25 -10.02 0.32
CA LYS A 228 -17.57 -10.66 0.37
C LYS A 228 -18.10 -10.88 -1.05
N ASN A 229 -18.08 -9.84 -1.89
CA ASN A 229 -18.60 -9.89 -3.26
C ASN A 229 -17.73 -10.80 -4.15
N LYS A 230 -16.41 -10.77 -3.95
CA LYS A 230 -15.49 -11.70 -4.62
C LYS A 230 -15.85 -13.16 -4.30
N THR A 231 -16.15 -13.45 -3.03
CA THR A 231 -16.52 -14.80 -2.59
C THR A 231 -17.85 -15.24 -3.19
N THR A 232 -18.84 -14.34 -3.22
CA THR A 232 -20.13 -14.59 -3.89
C THR A 232 -19.95 -14.91 -5.38
N LEU A 233 -19.17 -14.09 -6.10
CA LEU A 233 -18.87 -14.32 -7.51
C LEU A 233 -18.18 -15.67 -7.74
N LEU A 234 -17.16 -15.99 -6.94
CA LEU A 234 -16.46 -17.28 -7.03
C LEU A 234 -17.39 -18.48 -6.77
N ALA A 235 -18.34 -18.34 -5.84
CA ALA A 235 -19.33 -19.38 -5.57
C ALA A 235 -20.23 -19.62 -6.79
N LEU A 236 -20.67 -18.56 -7.47
CA LEU A 236 -21.46 -18.66 -8.71
C LEU A 236 -20.66 -19.28 -9.85
N ILE A 237 -19.42 -18.81 -10.08
CA ILE A 237 -18.50 -19.38 -11.07
C ILE A 237 -18.32 -20.88 -10.84
N LYS A 238 -18.13 -21.32 -9.59
CA LYS A 238 -17.95 -22.74 -9.25
C LYS A 238 -19.19 -23.59 -9.54
N ARG A 239 -20.40 -23.03 -9.45
CA ARG A 239 -21.64 -23.74 -9.84
C ARG A 239 -21.65 -24.11 -11.31
N THR A 240 -21.06 -23.27 -12.18
CA THR A 240 -20.97 -23.57 -13.64
C THR A 240 -20.06 -24.76 -13.96
N GLN A 241 -19.14 -25.15 -13.07
CA GLN A 241 -18.24 -26.30 -13.29
C GLN A 241 -18.91 -27.66 -13.05
N LYS A 242 -19.95 -27.72 -12.22
CA LYS A 242 -20.61 -28.98 -11.87
C LYS A 242 -21.61 -29.37 -12.96
N ARG A 243 -21.20 -30.18 -13.95
CA ARG A 243 -22.07 -31.17 -14.66
C ARG A 243 -21.43 -31.93 -15.85
N GLY A 244 -20.14 -31.80 -16.11
CA GLY A 244 -19.45 -32.71 -17.06
C GLY A 244 -19.34 -34.16 -16.55
N PHE A 245 -19.49 -34.38 -15.24
CA PHE A 245 -19.25 -35.68 -14.62
C PHE A 245 -20.44 -36.64 -14.77
N THR A 246 -21.69 -36.17 -14.72
CA THR A 246 -22.86 -37.05 -14.70
C THR A 246 -23.11 -37.75 -16.04
N VAL A 247 -22.97 -37.06 -17.18
CA VAL A 247 -23.22 -37.69 -18.49
C VAL A 247 -22.13 -38.71 -18.82
N VAL A 248 -20.86 -38.39 -18.57
CA VAL A 248 -19.75 -39.33 -18.80
C VAL A 248 -19.79 -40.50 -17.81
N PHE A 249 -20.19 -40.28 -16.56
CA PHE A 249 -20.33 -41.34 -15.56
C PHE A 249 -21.55 -42.24 -15.84
N ILE A 250 -22.67 -41.68 -16.29
CA ILE A 250 -23.84 -42.44 -16.74
C ILE A 250 -23.51 -43.22 -18.02
N LEU A 251 -22.82 -42.64 -19.01
CA LEU A 251 -22.36 -43.37 -20.18
C LEU A 251 -21.38 -44.48 -19.82
N LYS A 252 -20.43 -44.23 -18.91
CA LYS A 252 -19.51 -45.27 -18.41
C LYS A 252 -20.24 -46.37 -17.65
N LEU A 253 -21.26 -46.04 -16.84
CA LEU A 253 -22.11 -47.01 -16.17
C LEU A 253 -22.96 -47.81 -17.16
N MET A 254 -23.51 -47.17 -18.19
CA MET A 254 -24.29 -47.84 -19.23
C MET A 254 -23.44 -48.77 -20.11
N VAL A 255 -22.19 -48.39 -20.38
CA VAL A 255 -21.18 -49.24 -21.05
C VAL A 255 -20.76 -50.39 -20.14
N ALA A 256 -20.44 -50.12 -18.86
CA ALA A 256 -20.01 -51.13 -17.90
C ALA A 256 -21.12 -52.13 -17.54
N ALA A 257 -22.38 -51.71 -17.54
CA ALA A 257 -23.55 -52.56 -17.27
C ALA A 257 -24.08 -53.31 -18.51
N GLY A 258 -23.45 -53.17 -19.69
CA GLY A 258 -23.90 -53.83 -20.92
C GLY A 258 -25.25 -53.33 -21.47
N ALA A 259 -25.86 -52.33 -20.85
CA ALA A 259 -27.17 -51.81 -21.20
C ALA A 259 -27.22 -51.16 -22.59
N LEU A 260 -26.07 -50.68 -23.08
CA LEU A 260 -25.93 -50.11 -24.42
C LEU A 260 -26.14 -51.15 -25.53
N VAL A 261 -25.67 -52.38 -25.31
CA VAL A 261 -25.88 -53.52 -26.24
C VAL A 261 -27.34 -53.97 -26.21
N TRP A 262 -27.98 -53.93 -25.04
CA TRP A 262 -29.39 -54.29 -24.88
C TRP A 262 -30.32 -53.27 -25.55
N LEU A 263 -30.04 -51.96 -25.38
CA LEU A 263 -30.75 -50.88 -26.08
C LEU A 263 -30.54 -50.91 -27.59
N LEU A 264 -29.32 -51.17 -28.06
CA LEU A 264 -29.04 -51.36 -29.50
C LEU A 264 -29.80 -52.57 -30.06
N LYS A 265 -29.89 -53.68 -29.32
CA LYS A 265 -30.70 -54.85 -29.73
C LYS A 265 -32.19 -54.52 -29.82
N ILE A 266 -32.72 -53.73 -28.88
CA ILE A 266 -34.14 -53.30 -28.92
C ILE A 266 -34.41 -52.37 -30.10
N ILE A 267 -33.53 -51.40 -30.34
CA ILE A 267 -33.68 -50.45 -31.45
C ILE A 267 -33.55 -51.19 -32.79
N LEU A 268 -32.54 -52.06 -32.96
CA LEU A 268 -32.36 -52.85 -34.17
C LEU A 268 -33.48 -53.88 -34.39
N SER A 269 -34.03 -54.45 -33.32
CA SER A 269 -35.23 -55.29 -33.37
C SER A 269 -36.47 -54.53 -33.80
N TYR A 270 -36.59 -53.25 -33.42
CA TYR A 270 -37.70 -52.38 -33.85
C TYR A 270 -37.59 -52.02 -35.34
N PHE A 271 -36.38 -51.99 -35.89
CA PHE A 271 -36.10 -51.74 -37.32
C PHE A 271 -35.96 -53.02 -38.18
N GLY A 272 -36.21 -54.21 -37.62
CA GLY A 272 -36.27 -55.47 -38.39
C GLY A 272 -34.94 -55.99 -38.92
N ILE A 273 -33.80 -55.54 -38.38
CA ILE A 273 -32.47 -55.94 -38.85
C ILE A 273 -32.02 -57.18 -38.05
N GLN A 274 -31.99 -58.36 -38.69
CA GLN A 274 -31.45 -59.59 -38.09
C GLN A 274 -29.92 -59.65 -38.25
N PHE A 275 -29.22 -60.02 -37.17
CA PHE A 275 -27.78 -60.32 -37.20
C PHE A 275 -27.55 -61.62 -37.99
N LEU A 276 -26.76 -61.56 -39.06
CA LEU A 276 -26.10 -62.77 -39.57
C LEU A 276 -25.00 -63.21 -38.58
N PRO A 277 -24.80 -64.53 -38.40
CA PRO A 277 -23.92 -65.11 -37.38
C PRO A 277 -22.45 -64.69 -37.53
#